data_AF-A0A0H5AU19-F1
#
_entry.id   AF-A0A0H5AU19-F1
#
_cell.length_a   1.000
_cell.length_b   1.000
_cell.length_c   1.000
_cell.angle_alpha   90.00
_cell.angle_beta   90.00
_cell.angle_gamma   90.00
#
_symmetry.space_group_name_H-M   'P 1'
#
loop_
_entity.id
_entity.type
_entity.pdbx_description
1 polymer ?
#
loop_
_entity_poly.entity_id
_entity_poly.type
_entity_poly.pdbx_seq_one_letter_code
_entity_poly.pdbx_strand_id
1 'polypeptide(L)'
;YNETKPCELADYFKLAPLATNPNLEPCQKASGWTMLPPSGYPTPAQLEVICKNQQCLALLDAVKATNPSDCVLVFNDVRLNVKKVAETSCK
;
A
#
# COMPACT_ATOMS: atom_id res chain seq x y z
N TYR A 1 -13.89 -1.80 5.02
CA TYR A 1 -13.08 -2.58 4.09
C TYR A 1 -13.43 -4.04 4.22
N ASN A 2 -13.48 -4.75 3.11
CA ASN A 2 -13.68 -6.19 3.05
C ASN A 2 -12.36 -6.90 3.37
N GLU A 3 -12.34 -7.61 4.51
CA GLU A 3 -11.16 -8.32 5.03
C GLU A 3 -11.23 -9.84 4.79
N THR A 4 -12.21 -10.31 4.02
CA THR A 4 -12.42 -11.75 3.78
C THR A 4 -12.44 -12.12 2.30
N LYS A 5 -13.02 -11.29 1.44
CA LYS A 5 -13.09 -11.51 -0.01
C LYS A 5 -11.71 -11.35 -0.65
N PRO A 6 -11.14 -12.39 -1.29
CA PRO A 6 -9.86 -12.26 -2.00
C PRO A 6 -9.98 -11.33 -3.21
N CYS A 7 -8.88 -10.67 -3.56
CA CYS A 7 -8.76 -9.91 -4.80
C CYS A 7 -8.63 -10.83 -6.02
N GLU A 8 -9.15 -10.37 -7.16
CA GLU A 8 -8.98 -11.06 -8.44
C GLU A 8 -7.61 -10.73 -9.05
N LEU A 9 -7.14 -11.52 -10.02
CA LEU A 9 -5.86 -11.26 -10.68
C LEU A 9 -5.77 -9.84 -11.29
N ALA A 10 -6.88 -9.33 -11.83
CA ALA A 10 -6.96 -7.99 -12.38
C ALA A 10 -6.64 -6.89 -11.36
N ASP A 11 -6.90 -7.12 -10.06
CA ASP A 11 -6.60 -6.14 -9.01
C ASP A 11 -5.10 -6.01 -8.76
N TYR A 12 -4.30 -7.05 -8.99
CA TYR A 12 -2.84 -6.98 -8.89
C TYR A 12 -2.26 -6.09 -9.99
N PHE A 13 -2.78 -6.21 -11.21
CA PHE A 13 -2.31 -5.41 -12.35
C PHE A 13 -2.60 -3.91 -12.22
N LYS A 14 -3.62 -3.51 -11.43
CA LYS A 14 -3.87 -2.10 -11.12
C LYS A 14 -2.66 -1.43 -10.45
N LEU A 15 -1.85 -2.20 -9.71
CA LEU A 15 -0.69 -1.70 -8.98
C LEU A 15 0.55 -1.50 -9.86
N ALA A 16 0.52 -1.93 -11.14
CA ALA A 16 1.66 -1.84 -12.04
C ALA A 16 2.29 -0.43 -12.15
N PRO A 17 1.52 0.68 -12.20
CA PRO A 17 2.11 2.03 -12.25
C PRO A 17 2.97 2.39 -11.04
N LEU A 18 2.81 1.70 -9.90
CA LEU A 18 3.61 1.97 -8.71
C LEU A 18 5.07 1.54 -8.89
N ALA A 19 5.34 0.54 -9.75
CA ALA A 19 6.69 0.02 -9.97
C ALA A 19 7.67 1.07 -10.52
N THR A 20 7.16 2.08 -11.22
CA THR A 20 7.94 3.21 -11.76
C THR A 20 7.66 4.52 -11.02
N ASN A 21 6.89 4.48 -9.93
CA ASN A 21 6.58 5.67 -9.15
C ASN A 21 7.82 6.14 -8.37
N PRO A 22 8.26 7.41 -8.53
CA PRO A 22 9.48 7.90 -7.89
C PRO A 22 9.41 7.94 -6.36
N ASN A 23 8.22 7.84 -5.77
CA ASN A 23 8.02 7.85 -4.32
C ASN A 23 8.04 6.44 -3.70
N LEU A 24 7.99 5.38 -4.51
CA LEU A 24 7.96 4.00 -4.02
C LEU A 24 9.23 3.68 -3.22
N GLU A 25 10.39 3.66 -3.88
CA GLU A 25 11.65 3.28 -3.23
C GLU A 25 12.01 4.20 -2.04
N PRO A 26 11.91 5.54 -2.14
CA PRO A 26 12.20 6.41 -1.01
C PRO A 26 11.31 6.16 0.21
N CYS A 27 10.00 5.98 0.01
CA CYS A 27 9.10 5.69 1.14
C CYS A 27 9.42 4.34 1.78
N GLN A 28 9.65 3.31 0.96
CA GLN A 28 9.96 1.98 1.48
C GLN A 28 11.26 1.97 2.29
N LYS A 29 12.29 2.68 1.82
CA LYS A 29 13.55 2.84 2.56
C LYS A 29 13.39 3.63 3.86
N ALA A 30 12.62 4.72 3.83
CA ALA A 30 12.45 5.58 5.00
C ALA A 30 11.63 4.89 6.10
N SER A 31 10.50 4.28 5.73
CA SER A 31 9.58 3.67 6.68
C SER A 31 9.93 2.24 7.06
N GLY A 32 10.62 1.50 6.19
CA GLY A 32 10.78 0.05 6.30
C GLY A 32 9.50 -0.74 5.99
N TRP A 33 8.41 -0.09 5.55
CA TRP A 33 7.21 -0.73 5.03
C TRP A 33 7.31 -0.87 3.51
N THR A 34 6.96 -2.04 2.96
CA THR A 34 6.96 -2.26 1.51
C THR A 34 5.56 -2.46 0.94
N MET A 35 5.29 -1.76 -0.16
CA MET A 35 4.09 -1.92 -1.00
C MET A 35 4.36 -2.92 -2.13
N LEU A 36 5.56 -2.88 -2.72
CA LEU A 36 6.00 -3.79 -3.78
C LEU A 36 7.40 -4.34 -3.47
N PRO A 37 7.53 -5.65 -3.14
CA PRO A 37 6.46 -6.58 -2.81
C PRO A 37 5.73 -6.16 -1.51
N PRO A 38 4.44 -6.54 -1.32
CA PRO A 38 3.68 -6.12 -0.16
C PRO A 38 4.18 -6.81 1.13
N SER A 39 4.31 -6.03 2.20
CA SER A 39 4.67 -6.52 3.55
C SER A 39 3.48 -6.60 4.51
N GLY A 40 2.27 -6.23 4.05
CA GLY A 40 1.05 -6.20 4.83
C GLY A 40 0.68 -4.77 5.26
N TYR A 41 -0.09 -4.67 6.35
CA TYR A 41 -0.40 -3.39 6.96
C TYR A 41 0.85 -2.79 7.62
N PRO A 42 1.11 -1.48 7.50
CA PRO A 42 2.16 -0.83 8.27
C PRO A 42 1.97 -1.06 9.78
N THR A 43 3.05 -1.38 10.47
CA THR A 43 3.09 -1.36 11.95
C THR A 43 2.92 0.07 12.46
N PRO A 44 2.58 0.29 13.75
CA PRO A 44 2.46 1.64 14.30
C PRO A 44 3.72 2.50 14.12
N ALA A 45 4.91 1.91 14.29
CA ALA A 45 6.18 2.61 14.11
C ALA A 45 6.43 2.98 12.64
N GLN A 46 6.16 2.06 11.70
CA GLN A 46 6.25 2.36 10.26
C GLN A 46 5.25 3.45 9.86
N LEU A 47 4.03 3.38 10.39
CA LEU A 47 2.97 4.35 10.12
C LEU A 47 3.36 5.75 10.60
N GLU A 48 4.00 5.87 11.77
CA GLU A 48 4.50 7.16 12.25
C GLU A 48 5.49 7.81 11.26
N VAL A 49 6.39 7.01 10.68
CA VAL A 49 7.33 7.48 9.65
C VAL A 49 6.60 7.84 8.35
N ILE A 50 5.70 6.97 7.89
CA ILE A 50 4.87 7.21 6.70
C ILE A 50 4.15 8.55 6.80
N CYS A 51 3.55 8.84 7.96
CA CYS A 51 2.77 10.04 8.18
C CYS A 51 3.58 11.32 8.30
N LYS A 52 4.89 11.22 8.55
CA LYS A 52 5.82 12.37 8.63
C LYS A 52 6.66 12.53 7.35
N ASN A 53 6.56 11.62 6.39
CA ASN A 53 7.40 11.58 5.20
C ASN A 53 6.59 11.93 3.93
N GLN A 54 6.96 13.03 3.25
CA GLN A 54 6.23 13.52 2.09
C GLN A 54 6.20 12.53 0.92
N GLN A 55 7.28 11.78 0.68
CA GLN A 55 7.32 10.74 -0.34
C GLN A 55 6.35 9.61 0.02
N CYS A 56 6.23 9.25 1.29
CA CYS A 56 5.24 8.24 1.71
C CYS A 56 3.80 8.69 1.50
N LEU A 57 3.48 9.94 1.84
CA LEU A 57 2.14 10.49 1.58
C LEU A 57 1.84 10.49 0.07
N ALA A 58 2.79 10.93 -0.76
CA ALA A 58 2.66 10.91 -2.21
C ALA A 58 2.55 9.48 -2.78
N LEU A 59 3.20 8.48 -2.16
CA LEU A 59 3.03 7.08 -2.50
C LEU A 59 1.63 6.59 -2.17
N LEU A 60 1.08 6.90 -0.98
CA LEU A 60 -0.29 6.51 -0.62
C LEU A 60 -1.33 7.12 -1.57
N ASP A 61 -1.16 8.38 -1.96
CA ASP A 61 -1.99 9.02 -2.98
C ASP A 61 -1.89 8.30 -4.34
N ALA A 62 -0.68 7.89 -4.73
CA ALA A 62 -0.49 7.10 -5.94
C ALA A 62 -1.15 5.71 -5.85
N VAL A 63 -1.06 5.03 -4.71
CA VAL A 63 -1.78 3.76 -4.47
C VAL A 63 -3.28 3.99 -4.59
N LYS A 64 -3.81 5.07 -3.99
CA LYS A 64 -5.23 5.43 -4.11
C LYS A 64 -5.64 5.69 -5.56
N ALA A 65 -4.78 6.34 -6.34
CA ALA A 65 -5.01 6.61 -7.77
C ALA A 65 -5.05 5.35 -8.65
N THR A 66 -4.52 4.22 -8.18
CA THR A 66 -4.72 2.91 -8.86
C THR A 66 -6.15 2.37 -8.74
N ASN A 67 -7.01 3.03 -7.96
CA ASN A 67 -8.38 2.63 -7.67
C ASN A 67 -8.48 1.16 -7.19
N PRO A 68 -7.80 0.81 -6.08
CA PRO A 68 -7.79 -0.55 -5.57
C PRO A 68 -9.21 -0.98 -5.18
N SER A 69 -9.56 -2.21 -5.53
CA SER A 69 -10.82 -2.83 -5.11
C SER A 69 -10.87 -3.01 -3.59
N ASP A 70 -12.07 -3.02 -3.02
CA ASP A 70 -12.26 -3.38 -1.61
C ASP A 70 -12.22 -4.92 -1.46
N CYS A 71 -11.00 -5.47 -1.41
CA CYS A 71 -10.71 -6.90 -1.35
C CYS A 71 -9.38 -7.17 -0.62
N VAL A 72 -9.12 -8.42 -0.27
CA VAL A 72 -7.88 -8.89 0.35
C VAL A 72 -6.89 -9.34 -0.72
N LEU A 73 -5.83 -8.57 -0.90
CA LEU A 73 -4.66 -8.97 -1.67
C LEU A 73 -3.87 -10.00 -0.87
N VAL A 74 -3.52 -11.12 -1.50
CA VAL A 74 -2.79 -12.23 -0.89
C VAL A 74 -1.49 -12.45 -1.66
N PHE A 75 -0.35 -12.29 -0.99
CA PHE A 75 0.96 -12.50 -1.59
C PHE A 75 1.82 -13.35 -0.65
N ASN A 76 2.00 -14.63 -0.99
CA ASN A 76 2.44 -15.67 -0.05
C ASN A 76 1.53 -15.64 1.21
N ASP A 77 2.13 -15.49 2.39
CA ASP A 77 1.39 -15.42 3.66
C ASP A 77 0.91 -14.00 4.01
N VAL A 78 1.27 -12.99 3.21
CA VAL A 78 0.87 -11.60 3.44
C VAL A 78 -0.56 -11.38 2.97
N ARG A 79 -1.37 -10.76 3.83
CA ARG A 79 -2.77 -10.40 3.56
C ARG A 79 -3.01 -8.94 3.92
N LEU A 80 -3.54 -8.17 2.99
CA LEU A 80 -3.94 -6.78 3.23
C LEU A 80 -5.06 -6.37 2.29
N ASN A 81 -5.84 -5.38 2.70
CA ASN A 81 -6.72 -4.65 1.81
C ASN A 81 -6.00 -3.37 1.33
N VAL A 82 -5.66 -3.30 0.05
CA VAL A 82 -4.87 -2.18 -0.51
C VAL A 82 -5.65 -0.87 -0.45
N LYS A 83 -6.97 -0.92 -0.63
CA LYS A 83 -7.84 0.27 -0.47
C LYS A 83 -7.78 0.81 0.95
N LYS A 84 -7.80 -0.08 1.95
CA LYS A 84 -7.61 0.28 3.36
C LYS A 84 -6.27 0.93 3.61
N VAL A 85 -5.19 0.39 3.05
CA VAL A 85 -3.85 1.00 3.17
C VAL A 85 -3.83 2.39 2.55
N ALA A 86 -4.31 2.54 1.32
CA ALA A 86 -4.32 3.81 0.60
C ALA A 86 -5.16 4.91 1.27
N GLU A 87 -6.20 4.52 2.00
CA GLU A 87 -7.09 5.42 2.76
C GLU A 87 -6.72 5.48 4.25
N THR A 88 -5.57 4.93 4.64
CA THR A 88 -5.07 5.04 6.02
C THR A 88 -4.92 6.51 6.35
N SER A 89 -5.60 6.95 7.41
CA SER A 89 -5.54 8.33 7.86
C SER A 89 -4.34 8.52 8.77
N CYS A 90 -3.39 9.33 8.30
CA CYS A 90 -2.40 9.98 9.14
C CYS A 90 -3.11 11.06 9.95
N LYS A 91 -3.56 10.72 11.15
CA LYS A 91 -4.14 11.66 12.12
C LYS A 91 -3.08 12.22 13.03
#